data_AF-A0A7S1ZG73-F1
#
_entry.id   AF-A0A7S1ZG73-F1
#
_cell.length_a   1.000
_cell.length_b   1.000
_cell.length_c   1.000
_cell.angle_alpha   90.00
_cell.angle_beta   90.00
_cell.angle_gamma   90.00
#
_symmetry.space_group_name_H-M   'P 1'
#
loop_
_entity.id
_entity.type
_entity.pdbx_description
1 polymer ?
#
loop_
_entity_poly.entity_id
_entity_poly.type
_entity_poly.pdbx_seq_one_letter_code
_entity_poly.pdbx_strand_id
1 'polypeptide(L)'
;AGLLVGGKREFGLEQARVGRTNVLIATPGRLLQHLEQTPNFDLSNVHVLVLDEADRILDMGFREQMVRILEYLPPGKRNGGSRQTMLFSATQTRKVSDLAALSLDPRPVYVGVHDKTENTTPDGLNQ
;
A
#
# COMPACT_ATOMS: atom_id res chain seq x y z
N ALA A 1 -2.46 -17.04 0.27
CA ALA A 1 -1.93 -15.67 0.42
C ALA A 1 -0.53 -15.74 0.98
N GLY A 2 0.36 -14.80 0.62
CA GLY A 2 1.71 -14.66 1.15
C GLY A 2 1.81 -13.47 2.09
N LEU A 3 2.70 -13.54 3.08
CA LEU A 3 2.90 -12.51 4.09
C LEU A 3 4.38 -12.12 4.17
N LEU A 4 4.70 -10.87 3.87
CA LEU A 4 6.05 -10.30 3.91
C LEU A 4 6.12 -9.18 4.94
N VAL A 5 6.69 -9.46 6.11
CA VAL A 5 6.81 -8.47 7.19
C VAL A 5 8.23 -8.43 7.73
N GLY A 6 8.64 -7.28 8.24
CA GLY A 6 9.91 -7.13 8.92
C GLY A 6 10.03 -8.03 10.16
N GLY A 7 11.25 -8.27 10.62
CA GLY A 7 11.52 -9.09 11.81
C GLY A 7 11.60 -10.61 11.57
N LYS A 8 11.25 -11.08 10.36
CA LYS A 8 11.42 -12.49 9.96
C LYS A 8 12.81 -12.78 9.40
N ARG A 9 13.39 -13.91 9.82
CA ARG A 9 14.73 -14.34 9.37
C ARG A 9 14.68 -15.16 8.08
N GLU A 10 13.51 -15.64 7.70
CA GLU A 10 13.30 -16.66 6.68
C GLU A 10 13.22 -16.09 5.25
N PHE A 11 14.09 -15.14 4.89
CA PHE A 11 14.05 -14.47 3.58
C PHE A 11 14.12 -15.46 2.40
N GLY A 12 14.98 -16.48 2.48
CA GLY A 12 15.11 -17.48 1.41
C GLY A 12 13.84 -18.33 1.21
N LEU A 13 13.08 -18.61 2.27
CA LEU A 13 11.80 -19.33 2.15
C LEU A 13 10.74 -18.43 1.51
N GLU A 14 10.75 -17.14 1.82
CA GLU A 14 9.88 -16.14 1.21
C GLU A 14 10.17 -15.99 -0.30
N GLN A 15 11.45 -15.92 -0.68
CA GLN A 15 11.88 -15.83 -2.09
C GLN A 15 11.33 -16.97 -2.96
N ALA A 16 11.34 -18.21 -2.45
CA ALA A 16 10.88 -19.37 -3.21
C ALA A 16 9.34 -19.38 -3.45
N ARG A 17 8.58 -18.60 -2.68
CA ARG A 17 7.11 -18.63 -2.67
C ARG A 17 6.46 -17.35 -3.19
N VAL A 18 7.16 -16.20 -3.07
CA VAL A 18 6.58 -14.89 -3.34
C VAL A 18 6.08 -14.75 -4.79
N GLY A 19 6.85 -15.23 -5.77
CA GLY A 19 6.46 -15.17 -7.19
C GLY A 19 5.31 -16.10 -7.59
N ARG A 20 4.89 -17.02 -6.71
CA ARG A 20 3.77 -17.96 -6.95
C ARG A 20 2.49 -17.57 -6.20
N THR A 21 2.46 -16.37 -5.63
CA THR A 21 1.40 -15.93 -4.73
C THR A 21 0.42 -15.01 -5.45
N ASN A 22 -0.87 -15.35 -5.43
CA ASN A 22 -1.93 -14.53 -6.03
C ASN A 22 -2.34 -13.32 -5.18
N VAL A 23 -2.17 -13.42 -3.85
CA VAL A 23 -2.53 -12.35 -2.90
C VAL A 23 -1.40 -12.19 -1.91
N LEU A 24 -0.81 -11.00 -1.87
CA LEU A 24 0.35 -10.68 -1.05
C LEU A 24 0.01 -9.55 -0.07
N ILE A 25 0.29 -9.78 1.21
CA ILE A 25 0.18 -8.77 2.28
C ILE A 25 1.60 -8.46 2.74
N ALA A 26 1.98 -7.19 2.75
CA ALA A 26 3.36 -6.84 3.05
C ALA A 26 3.53 -5.49 3.75
N THR A 27 4.55 -5.37 4.59
CA THR A 27 5.05 -4.06 5.01
C THR A 27 5.98 -3.49 3.94
N PRO A 28 6.01 -2.15 3.73
CA PRO A 28 6.74 -1.55 2.61
C PRO A 28 8.22 -1.93 2.57
N GLY A 29 8.92 -1.88 3.70
CA GLY A 29 10.34 -2.22 3.77
C GLY A 29 10.65 -3.65 3.33
N ARG A 30 9.86 -4.64 3.77
CA ARG A 30 10.09 -6.05 3.40
C ARG A 30 9.68 -6.33 1.96
N LEU A 31 8.60 -5.71 1.46
CA LEU A 31 8.20 -5.82 0.06
C LEU A 31 9.29 -5.28 -0.87
N LEU A 32 9.81 -4.08 -0.58
CA LEU A 32 10.86 -3.46 -1.40
C LEU A 32 12.12 -4.31 -1.42
N GLN A 33 12.52 -4.87 -0.28
CA GLN A 33 13.64 -5.82 -0.22
C GLN A 33 13.42 -7.00 -1.19
N HIS A 34 12.21 -7.57 -1.23
CA HIS A 34 11.91 -8.65 -2.17
C HIS A 34 11.94 -8.19 -3.63
N LEU A 35 11.41 -7.00 -3.94
CA LEU A 35 11.44 -6.42 -5.29
C LEU A 35 12.88 -6.21 -5.81
N GLU A 36 13.81 -5.86 -4.91
CA GLU A 36 15.22 -5.63 -5.27
C GLU A 36 16.07 -6.90 -5.29
N GLN A 37 15.83 -7.82 -4.37
CA GLN A 37 16.75 -8.92 -4.07
C GLN A 37 16.21 -10.31 -4.43
N THR A 38 14.94 -10.44 -4.83
CA THR A 38 14.37 -11.73 -5.27
C THR A 38 14.45 -11.86 -6.78
N PRO A 39 15.22 -12.81 -7.32
CA PRO A 39 15.28 -13.04 -8.76
C PRO A 39 13.90 -13.38 -9.32
N ASN A 40 13.56 -12.79 -10.47
CA ASN A 40 12.31 -13.04 -11.20
C ASN A 40 11.03 -12.73 -10.40
N PHE A 41 11.09 -11.88 -9.37
CA PHE A 41 9.88 -11.40 -8.71
C PHE A 41 9.25 -10.27 -9.52
N ASP A 42 8.36 -10.65 -10.43
CA ASP A 42 7.66 -9.74 -11.33
C ASP A 42 6.27 -9.40 -10.79
N LEU A 43 5.97 -8.09 -10.74
CA LEU A 43 4.66 -7.56 -10.37
C LEU A 43 3.90 -6.93 -11.55
N SER A 44 4.39 -7.09 -12.78
CA SER A 44 3.77 -6.53 -14.00
C SER A 44 2.29 -6.89 -14.18
N ASN A 45 1.85 -8.04 -13.64
CA ASN A 45 0.47 -8.53 -13.71
C ASN A 45 -0.38 -8.21 -12.46
N VAL A 46 0.05 -7.29 -11.61
CA VAL A 46 -0.76 -6.86 -10.46
C VAL A 46 -1.97 -6.04 -10.94
N HIS A 47 -3.17 -6.57 -10.71
CA HIS A 47 -4.42 -5.89 -11.06
C HIS A 47 -4.98 -5.00 -9.94
N VAL A 48 -4.65 -5.30 -8.69
CA VAL A 48 -5.20 -4.59 -7.51
C VAL A 48 -4.09 -4.25 -6.53
N LEU A 49 -4.02 -2.98 -6.14
CA LEU A 49 -3.18 -2.47 -5.06
C LEU A 49 -4.08 -1.91 -3.96
N VAL A 50 -3.82 -2.31 -2.71
CA VAL A 50 -4.47 -1.74 -1.51
C VAL A 50 -3.40 -1.11 -0.64
N LEU A 51 -3.58 0.17 -0.33
CA LEU A 51 -2.79 0.91 0.65
C LEU A 51 -3.64 1.06 1.91
N ASP A 52 -3.39 0.22 2.90
CA ASP A 52 -4.12 0.23 4.17
C ASP A 52 -3.35 1.02 5.24
N GLU A 53 -4.07 1.63 6.18
CA GLU A 53 -3.51 2.52 7.22
C GLU A 53 -2.47 3.53 6.66
N ALA A 54 -2.83 4.24 5.58
CA ALA A 54 -1.87 5.06 4.83
C ALA A 54 -1.22 6.18 5.67
N ASP A 55 -1.93 6.73 6.65
CA ASP A 55 -1.38 7.65 7.63
C ASP A 55 -0.28 6.99 8.48
N ARG A 56 -0.51 5.79 9.00
CA ARG A 56 0.50 5.01 9.74
C ARG A 56 1.71 4.67 8.89
N ILE A 57 1.51 4.25 7.65
CA ILE A 57 2.63 3.98 6.71
C ILE A 57 3.54 5.21 6.60
N LEU A 58 2.95 6.40 6.48
CA LEU A 58 3.70 7.65 6.32
C LEU A 58 4.33 8.13 7.63
N ASP A 59 3.66 7.94 8.76
CA ASP A 59 4.19 8.27 10.09
C ASP A 59 5.38 7.39 10.49
N MET A 60 5.38 6.13 10.05
CA MET A 60 6.51 5.22 10.21
C MET A 60 7.71 5.54 9.28
N GLY A 61 7.60 6.59 8.46
CA GLY A 61 8.67 7.03 7.58
C GLY A 61 8.79 6.25 6.27
N PHE A 62 7.78 5.45 5.88
CA PHE A 62 7.87 4.59 4.69
C PHE A 62 7.60 5.31 3.35
N ARG A 63 7.63 6.65 3.32
CA ARG A 63 7.28 7.42 2.11
C ARG A 63 8.17 7.06 0.92
N GLU A 64 9.49 6.99 1.12
CA GLU A 64 10.43 6.68 0.05
C GLU A 64 10.23 5.25 -0.46
N GLN A 65 10.04 4.29 0.44
CA GLN A 65 9.78 2.89 0.07
C GLN A 65 8.48 2.78 -0.74
N MET A 66 7.42 3.51 -0.36
CA MET A 66 6.17 3.53 -1.10
C MET A 66 6.33 4.07 -2.51
N VAL A 67 7.06 5.18 -2.69
CA VAL A 67 7.35 5.73 -4.03
C VAL A 67 8.06 4.69 -4.89
N ARG A 68 9.11 4.06 -4.35
CA ARG A 68 9.88 3.04 -5.07
C ARG A 68 9.03 1.81 -5.41
N ILE A 69 8.21 1.32 -4.48
CA ILE A 69 7.29 0.20 -4.74
C ILE A 69 6.33 0.55 -5.89
N LEU A 70 5.79 1.77 -5.92
CA LEU A 70 4.88 2.19 -6.99
C LEU A 70 5.53 2.18 -8.37
N GLU A 71 6.85 2.40 -8.46
CA GLU A 71 7.62 2.33 -9.71
C GLU A 71 7.77 0.90 -10.25
N TYR A 72 7.78 -0.12 -9.38
CA TYR A 72 7.82 -1.54 -9.78
C TYR A 72 6.46 -2.07 -10.24
N LEU A 73 5.36 -1.39 -9.90
CA LEU A 73 4.02 -1.85 -10.21
C LEU A 73 3.57 -1.36 -11.59
N PRO A 74 2.71 -2.12 -12.30
CA PRO A 74 2.14 -1.68 -13.55
C PRO A 74 1.42 -0.35 -13.35
N PRO A 75 1.44 0.55 -14.36
CA PRO A 75 0.83 1.86 -14.24
C PRO A 75 -0.63 1.74 -13.76
N GLY A 76 -1.01 2.63 -12.84
CA GLY A 76 -2.41 2.80 -12.51
C GLY A 76 -3.20 3.33 -13.70
N LYS A 77 -4.54 3.34 -13.59
CA LYS A 77 -5.43 3.97 -14.58
C LYS A 77 -5.02 5.39 -14.97
N ARG A 78 -4.45 6.15 -14.02
CA ARG A 78 -3.85 7.47 -14.22
C ARG A 78 -2.82 7.53 -15.36
N ASN A 79 -2.02 6.48 -15.52
CA ASN A 79 -0.92 6.43 -16.48
C ASN A 79 -1.24 5.48 -17.65
N GLY A 80 -2.53 5.30 -17.97
CA GLY A 80 -2.98 4.46 -19.09
C GLY A 80 -2.99 2.96 -18.81
N GLY A 81 -2.74 2.52 -17.57
CA GLY A 81 -2.81 1.11 -17.19
C GLY A 81 -4.18 0.65 -16.70
N SER A 82 -4.29 -0.61 -16.31
CA SER A 82 -5.55 -1.25 -15.86
C SER A 82 -5.61 -1.54 -14.36
N ARG A 83 -4.54 -1.23 -13.60
CA ARG A 83 -4.47 -1.51 -12.16
C ARG A 83 -5.47 -0.64 -11.38
N GLN A 84 -6.30 -1.30 -10.57
CA GLN A 84 -7.15 -0.65 -9.56
C GLN A 84 -6.33 -0.39 -8.29
N THR A 85 -6.36 0.84 -7.80
CA THR A 85 -5.75 1.19 -6.50
C THR A 85 -6.84 1.62 -5.53
N MET A 86 -6.78 1.13 -4.30
CA MET A 86 -7.59 1.58 -3.17
C MET A 86 -6.67 2.08 -2.05
N LEU A 87 -7.04 3.19 -1.42
CA LEU A 87 -6.31 3.76 -0.29
C LEU A 87 -7.27 3.93 0.88
N PHE A 88 -6.88 3.39 2.03
CA PHE A 88 -7.60 3.47 3.29
C PHE A 88 -6.72 4.18 4.31
N SER A 89 -7.32 5.11 5.04
CA SER A 89 -6.64 5.93 6.04
C SER A 89 -7.64 6.37 7.09
N ALA A 90 -7.24 6.40 8.36
CA ALA A 90 -8.10 6.90 9.43
C ALA A 90 -8.16 8.44 9.41
N THR A 91 -7.07 9.09 8.99
CA THR A 91 -6.94 10.54 8.92
C THR A 91 -6.66 11.02 7.49
N GLN A 92 -7.11 12.25 7.19
CA GLN A 92 -6.86 12.91 5.92
C GLN A 92 -5.84 14.04 6.08
N THR A 93 -4.57 13.67 6.10
CA THR A 93 -3.46 14.64 6.16
C THR A 93 -2.98 15.02 4.75
N ARG A 94 -2.24 16.14 4.63
CA ARG A 94 -1.60 16.51 3.35
C ARG A 94 -0.70 15.40 2.81
N LYS A 95 0.03 14.70 3.69
CA LYS A 95 0.90 13.59 3.29
C LYS A 95 0.11 12.42 2.69
N VAL A 96 -1.06 12.11 3.25
CA VAL A 96 -1.96 11.08 2.72
C VAL A 96 -2.51 11.51 1.36
N SER A 97 -2.94 12.77 1.22
CA SER A 97 -3.39 13.32 -0.06
C SER A 97 -2.31 13.28 -1.15
N ASP A 98 -1.06 13.56 -0.81
CA ASP A 98 0.07 13.43 -1.74
C ASP A 98 0.24 11.98 -2.22
N LEU A 99 0.22 11.03 -1.27
CA LEU A 99 0.34 9.60 -1.59
C LEU A 99 -0.84 9.12 -2.44
N ALA A 100 -2.04 9.60 -2.15
CA ALA A 100 -3.24 9.34 -2.95
C ALA A 100 -3.06 9.85 -4.38
N ALA A 101 -2.56 11.09 -4.56
CA ALA A 101 -2.30 11.65 -5.87
C ALA A 101 -1.27 10.82 -6.66
N LEU A 102 -0.25 10.27 -5.99
CA LEU A 102 0.78 9.44 -6.63
C LEU A 102 0.27 8.04 -7.04
N SER A 103 -0.70 7.48 -6.31
CA SER A 103 -1.06 6.05 -6.42
C SER A 103 -2.44 5.77 -7.03
N LEU A 104 -3.40 6.70 -6.90
CA LEU A 104 -4.79 6.56 -7.34
C LEU A 104 -5.02 7.06 -8.79
N ASP A 105 -6.19 6.73 -9.31
CA ASP A 105 -6.77 7.35 -10.52
C ASP A 105 -6.93 8.88 -10.32
N PRO A 106 -6.83 9.72 -11.37
CA PRO A 106 -7.02 11.17 -11.25
C PRO A 106 -8.41 11.56 -10.75
N ARG A 107 -9.40 10.69 -10.87
CA ARG A 107 -10.77 10.88 -10.38
C ARG A 107 -11.14 9.76 -9.40
N PRO A 108 -10.54 9.73 -8.20
CA PRO A 108 -10.91 8.73 -7.21
C PRO A 108 -12.30 9.01 -6.66
N VAL A 109 -13.04 7.95 -6.34
CA VAL A 109 -14.27 8.09 -5.54
C VAL A 109 -13.85 8.19 -4.08
N TYR A 110 -14.07 9.35 -3.48
CA TYR A 110 -13.85 9.55 -2.05
C TYR A 110 -15.08 9.06 -1.26
N VAL A 111 -14.83 8.30 -0.20
CA VAL A 111 -15.87 7.81 0.71
C VAL A 111 -15.39 8.08 2.14
N GLY A 112 -16.05 9.00 2.83
CA GLY A 112 -15.77 9.35 4.23
C GLY A 112 -17.00 9.13 5.09
N VAL A 113 -16.80 8.65 6.32
CA VAL A 113 -17.92 8.33 7.25
C VAL A 113 -18.39 9.58 8.03
N HIS A 114 -17.60 10.65 8.07
CA HIS A 114 -17.94 11.89 8.78
C HIS A 114 -17.37 13.15 8.09
N ASP A 115 -18.07 13.69 7.10
CA ASP A 115 -17.73 15.00 6.50
C ASP A 115 -18.12 16.20 7.41
N LYS A 116 -18.69 15.95 8.60
CA LYS A 116 -19.30 16.99 9.46
C LYS A 116 -18.96 16.96 10.95
N THR A 117 -18.07 16.10 11.43
CA THR A 117 -17.71 16.06 12.86
C THR A 117 -16.19 16.02 13.04
N GLU A 118 -15.67 16.84 13.95
CA GLU A 118 -14.23 16.99 14.20
C GLU A 118 -13.57 15.73 14.78
N ASN A 119 -14.35 14.80 15.33
CA ASN A 119 -13.85 13.59 15.98
C ASN A 119 -14.35 12.32 15.27
N THR A 120 -13.43 11.38 15.06
CA THR A 120 -13.66 10.04 14.51
C THR A 120 -14.11 9.03 15.58
N THR A 121 -14.07 9.42 16.85
CA THR A 121 -14.45 8.57 17.99
C THR A 121 -15.92 8.82 18.34
N PRO A 122 -16.77 7.77 18.43
CA PRO A 122 -18.12 7.91 18.97
C PRO A 122 -18.08 8.40 20.42
N ASP A 123 -18.97 9.32 20.79
CA ASP A 123 -19.02 9.96 22.13
C ASP A 123 -19.20 8.98 23.32
N GLY A 124 -19.47 7.70 23.05
CA GLY A 124 -19.68 6.66 24.06
C GLY A 124 -18.54 5.65 24.25
N LEU A 125 -17.39 5.83 23.59
CA LEU A 125 -16.26 4.90 23.68
C LEU A 125 -15.31 5.32 24.82
N ASN A 126 -15.38 4.62 25.94
CA ASN A 126 -14.36 4.73 27.01
C ASN A 126 -13.19 3.78 26.70
N GLN A 127 -11.97 4.32 26.73
CA GLN A 127 -10.71 3.57 26.58
C GLN A 127 -10.25 2.97 27.91
#